data_AF-A0A3A4PT18-F1
#
_entry.id   AF-A0A3A4PT18-F1
#
_cell.length_a   1.000
_cell.length_b   1.000
_cell.length_c   1.000
_cell.angle_alpha   90.00
_cell.angle_beta   90.00
_cell.angle_gamma   90.00
#
_symmetry.space_group_name_H-M   'P 1'
#
loop_
_entity.id
_entity.type
_entity.pdbx_description
1 polymer ?
#
loop_
_entity_poly.entity_id
_entity_poly.type
_entity_poly.pdbx_seq_one_letter_code
_entity_poly.pdbx_strand_id
1 'polypeptide(L)'
;MWALPVCAQQVIEFTSAGTIACDDLRYEDYDVIVTGATVTIDCTHRFNSLLVRGGGVVTHSAALEEGLELIVAEDVTITQGSSINVSGTGYPAGTGPGAGRDGVNGANGGGGAYAGGGGDGSDTNALGGETYGSIKEPDQLGSGGGNGTPNGGGAGGGRLRLDVGGYLENFGNIRADGGSPRNSRGGGGSGGSIWITAEGLSGVGSITANGASWSDGCCGAGAGGGGRIALYVDDDSFDGRVQAYGGAAWNNLGHGGCGTIYTRSAQKPDGELYIANGTANNMGTEFAVPTEIEGDVVV
;
A
#
# COMPACT_ATOMS: atom_id res chain seq x y z
N MET A 1 -17.40 0.95 48.73
CA MET A 1 -16.51 1.05 47.55
C MET A 1 -17.25 0.36 46.43
N TRP A 2 -17.95 1.13 45.59
CA TRP A 2 -18.66 0.57 44.45
C TRP A 2 -17.60 0.36 43.36
N ALA A 3 -17.19 -0.90 43.15
CA ALA A 3 -16.44 -1.24 41.95
C ALA A 3 -17.35 -0.92 40.77
N LEU A 4 -16.94 0.03 39.93
CA LEU A 4 -17.57 0.22 38.63
C LEU A 4 -17.48 -1.13 37.90
N PRO A 5 -18.56 -1.60 37.26
CA PRO A 5 -18.49 -2.80 36.46
C PRO A 5 -17.47 -2.54 35.36
N VAL A 6 -16.40 -3.34 35.33
CA VAL A 6 -15.52 -3.44 34.17
C VAL A 6 -16.44 -3.86 33.03
N CYS A 7 -16.63 -2.99 32.05
CA CYS A 7 -17.39 -3.34 30.85
C CYS A 7 -16.73 -4.59 30.27
N ALA A 8 -17.46 -5.68 30.09
CA ALA A 8 -16.90 -6.88 29.48
C ALA A 8 -16.42 -6.51 28.08
N GLN A 9 -15.14 -6.73 27.79
CA GLN A 9 -14.55 -6.51 26.47
C GLN A 9 -15.33 -7.35 25.46
N GLN A 10 -15.93 -6.69 24.47
CA GLN A 10 -16.80 -7.34 23.50
C GLN A 10 -15.95 -7.89 22.36
N VAL A 11 -16.06 -9.20 22.11
CA VAL A 11 -15.33 -9.89 21.04
C VAL A 11 -16.28 -10.17 19.88
N ILE A 12 -15.85 -9.89 18.66
CA ILE A 12 -16.52 -10.27 17.42
C ILE A 12 -15.58 -11.09 16.53
N GLU A 13 -16.06 -12.22 16.01
CA GLU A 13 -15.30 -13.04 15.05
C GLU A 13 -16.03 -13.12 13.70
N PHE A 14 -15.36 -12.66 12.65
CA PHE A 14 -15.77 -12.84 11.26
C PHE A 14 -15.21 -14.16 10.72
N THR A 15 -16.11 -15.10 10.45
CA THR A 15 -15.80 -16.41 9.81
C THR A 15 -16.36 -16.54 8.40
N SER A 16 -17.03 -15.49 7.92
CA SER A 16 -17.53 -15.35 6.55
C SER A 16 -17.27 -13.93 6.06
N ALA A 17 -17.35 -13.73 4.74
CA ALA A 17 -17.12 -12.42 4.15
C ALA A 17 -18.08 -11.38 4.74
N GLY A 18 -17.56 -10.18 5.01
CA GLY A 18 -18.33 -9.10 5.63
C GLY A 18 -17.83 -7.73 5.19
N THR A 19 -18.67 -6.72 5.44
CA THR A 19 -18.34 -5.31 5.22
C THR A 19 -18.68 -4.52 6.48
N ILE A 20 -17.73 -3.73 6.96
CA ILE A 20 -17.93 -2.65 7.93
C ILE A 20 -17.82 -1.36 7.10
N ALA A 21 -18.97 -0.74 6.82
CA ALA A 21 -19.01 0.51 6.06
C ALA A 21 -18.62 1.69 6.97
N CYS A 22 -18.26 2.82 6.36
CA CYS A 22 -17.81 4.01 7.08
C CYS A 22 -18.75 4.51 8.20
N ASP A 23 -20.05 4.23 8.10
CA ASP A 23 -21.07 4.61 9.08
C ASP A 23 -21.48 3.47 10.03
N ASP A 24 -20.88 2.28 9.89
CA ASP A 24 -21.17 1.10 10.69
C ASP A 24 -20.36 1.06 11.99
N LEU A 25 -20.88 1.77 13.00
CA LEU A 25 -20.24 1.89 14.32
C LEU A 25 -20.54 0.72 15.27
N ARG A 26 -21.06 -0.42 14.77
CA ARG A 26 -21.49 -1.54 15.63
C ARG A 26 -20.34 -2.30 16.30
N TYR A 27 -19.13 -2.16 15.77
CA TYR A 27 -17.95 -2.91 16.18
C TYR A 27 -16.87 -2.02 16.82
N GLU A 28 -17.19 -0.75 17.07
CA GLU A 28 -16.26 0.17 17.70
C GLU A 28 -15.86 -0.32 19.10
N ASP A 29 -14.58 -0.18 19.42
CA ASP A 29 -13.98 -0.58 20.69
C ASP A 29 -14.10 -2.08 21.02
N TYR A 30 -14.37 -2.94 20.02
CA TYR A 30 -14.42 -4.40 20.20
C TYR A 30 -13.06 -5.05 19.89
N ASP A 31 -12.85 -6.25 20.42
CA ASP A 31 -11.83 -7.16 19.94
C ASP A 31 -12.33 -7.82 18.64
N VAL A 32 -11.67 -7.52 17.53
CA VAL A 32 -12.07 -8.00 16.20
C VAL A 32 -11.16 -9.16 15.78
N ILE A 33 -11.78 -10.29 15.47
CA ILE A 33 -11.08 -11.48 14.96
C ILE A 33 -11.58 -11.74 13.53
N VAL A 34 -10.66 -11.90 12.58
CA VAL A 34 -10.97 -12.31 11.20
C VAL A 34 -10.34 -13.66 10.93
N THR A 35 -11.15 -14.70 10.78
CA THR A 35 -10.72 -16.10 10.63
C THR A 35 -11.14 -16.66 9.28
N GLY A 36 -10.17 -16.86 8.37
CA GLY A 36 -10.40 -17.52 7.08
C GLY A 36 -11.40 -16.84 6.13
N ALA A 37 -11.71 -15.57 6.40
CA ALA A 37 -12.67 -14.77 5.67
C ALA A 37 -12.07 -13.43 5.20
N THR A 38 -12.71 -12.80 4.23
CA THR A 38 -12.38 -11.43 3.80
C THR A 38 -13.35 -10.44 4.39
N VAL A 39 -12.86 -9.50 5.19
CA VAL A 39 -13.63 -8.38 5.74
C VAL A 39 -13.18 -7.10 5.06
N THR A 40 -14.14 -6.40 4.45
CA THR A 40 -13.94 -5.05 3.89
C THR A 40 -14.27 -4.04 4.96
N ILE A 41 -13.34 -3.17 5.32
CA ILE A 41 -13.51 -2.12 6.33
C ILE A 41 -13.18 -0.81 5.64
N ASP A 42 -14.15 0.09 5.61
CA ASP A 42 -14.09 1.33 4.87
C ASP A 42 -13.96 2.53 5.82
N CYS A 43 -13.12 3.50 5.47
CA CYS A 43 -12.86 4.69 6.28
C CYS A 43 -12.23 4.34 7.66
N THR A 44 -12.43 5.23 8.64
CA THR A 44 -11.86 5.13 9.99
C THR A 44 -12.75 4.30 10.91
N HIS A 45 -12.16 3.29 11.54
CA HIS A 45 -12.78 2.50 12.61
C HIS A 45 -11.83 2.34 13.80
N ARG A 46 -12.40 2.29 15.00
CA ARG A 46 -11.66 2.08 16.24
C ARG A 46 -11.95 0.69 16.79
N PHE A 47 -10.91 -0.09 17.03
CA PHE A 47 -11.03 -1.41 17.69
C PHE A 47 -10.23 -1.42 18.99
N ASN A 48 -10.58 -2.35 19.86
CA ASN A 48 -9.75 -2.64 21.00
C ASN A 48 -8.51 -3.44 20.58
N SER A 49 -8.69 -4.58 19.93
CA SER A 49 -7.61 -5.39 19.34
C SER A 49 -8.02 -5.94 17.97
N LEU A 50 -7.05 -6.31 17.14
CA LEU A 50 -7.29 -6.97 15.85
C LEU A 50 -6.44 -8.23 15.68
N LEU A 51 -7.10 -9.37 15.46
CA LEU A 51 -6.45 -10.63 15.12
C LEU A 51 -6.89 -11.12 13.74
N VAL A 52 -5.97 -11.18 12.78
CA VAL A 52 -6.22 -11.74 11.44
C VAL A 52 -5.54 -13.10 11.32
N ARG A 53 -6.33 -14.18 11.24
CA ARG A 53 -5.83 -15.56 11.29
C ARG A 53 -6.45 -16.52 10.27
N GLY A 54 -5.81 -17.67 10.11
CA GLY A 54 -6.38 -18.79 9.34
C GLY A 54 -6.64 -18.47 7.87
N GLY A 55 -5.85 -17.57 7.26
CA GLY A 55 -6.09 -17.08 5.90
C GLY A 55 -7.07 -15.92 5.82
N GLY A 56 -7.37 -15.27 6.96
CA GLY A 56 -8.19 -14.07 7.02
C GLY A 56 -7.55 -12.91 6.24
N VAL A 57 -8.41 -12.07 5.66
CA VAL A 57 -8.02 -10.89 4.88
C VAL A 57 -8.82 -9.69 5.35
N VAL A 58 -8.14 -8.60 5.70
CA VAL A 58 -8.74 -7.28 5.89
C VAL A 58 -8.39 -6.40 4.69
N THR A 59 -9.36 -5.67 4.15
CA THR A 59 -9.21 -4.80 2.98
C THR A 59 -10.17 -3.61 3.05
N HIS A 60 -10.16 -2.71 2.07
CA HIS A 60 -11.18 -1.67 1.89
C HIS A 60 -11.75 -1.71 0.47
N SER A 61 -12.89 -1.06 0.27
CA SER A 61 -13.57 -0.91 -1.01
C SER A 61 -12.67 -0.19 -2.03
N ALA A 62 -12.66 -0.67 -3.28
CA ALA A 62 -11.82 -0.09 -4.32
C ALA A 62 -12.22 1.36 -4.65
N ALA A 63 -11.22 2.19 -4.96
CA ALA A 63 -11.36 3.61 -5.28
C ALA A 63 -12.02 4.45 -4.17
N LEU A 64 -11.97 3.98 -2.92
CA LEU A 64 -12.36 4.75 -1.74
C LEU A 64 -11.15 5.57 -1.25
N GLU A 65 -11.22 6.89 -1.37
CA GLU A 65 -10.12 7.82 -1.02
C GLU A 65 -9.75 7.73 0.46
N GLU A 66 -10.75 7.55 1.32
CA GLU A 66 -10.58 7.34 2.76
C GLU A 66 -9.87 6.03 3.08
N GLY A 67 -9.87 5.05 2.17
CA GLY A 67 -9.14 3.80 2.31
C GLY A 67 -9.51 3.00 3.57
N LEU A 68 -8.49 2.35 4.14
CA LEU A 68 -8.55 1.61 5.40
C LEU A 68 -7.81 2.40 6.48
N GLU A 69 -8.53 2.90 7.47
CA GLU A 69 -7.94 3.56 8.63
C GLU A 69 -8.39 2.87 9.92
N LEU A 70 -7.43 2.26 10.64
CA LEU A 70 -7.70 1.51 11.86
C LEU A 70 -6.96 2.15 13.02
N ILE A 71 -7.70 2.49 14.07
CA ILE A 71 -7.17 2.90 15.36
C ILE A 71 -7.41 1.75 16.32
N VAL A 72 -6.36 1.05 16.72
CA VAL A 72 -6.42 -0.14 17.57
C VAL A 72 -5.80 0.21 18.92
N ALA A 73 -6.58 0.11 20.00
CA ALA A 73 -6.14 0.55 21.32
C ALA A 73 -5.03 -0.33 21.92
N GLU A 74 -5.07 -1.63 21.66
CA GLU A 74 -4.11 -2.62 22.12
C GLU A 74 -3.31 -3.15 20.92
N ASP A 75 -3.25 -4.47 20.75
CA ASP A 75 -2.37 -5.14 19.81
C ASP A 75 -3.06 -5.48 18.48
N VAL A 76 -2.24 -5.57 17.43
CA VAL A 76 -2.62 -6.12 16.12
C VAL A 76 -1.75 -7.32 15.81
N THR A 77 -2.36 -8.49 15.62
CA THR A 77 -1.64 -9.71 15.23
C THR A 77 -2.13 -10.21 13.88
N ILE A 78 -1.20 -10.37 12.93
CA ILE A 78 -1.46 -10.97 11.62
C ILE A 78 -0.69 -12.29 11.55
N THR A 79 -1.40 -13.42 11.60
CA THR A 79 -0.74 -14.73 11.58
C THR A 79 -0.24 -15.09 10.19
N GLN A 80 0.64 -16.09 10.11
CA GLN A 80 1.08 -16.67 8.84
C GLN A 80 -0.12 -17.08 7.98
N GLY A 81 -0.04 -16.79 6.68
CA GLY A 81 -1.10 -17.06 5.70
C GLY A 81 -2.23 -16.01 5.65
N SER A 82 -2.30 -15.12 6.63
CA SER A 82 -3.29 -14.03 6.70
C SER A 82 -2.73 -12.72 6.16
N SER A 83 -3.59 -11.72 5.95
CA SER A 83 -3.15 -10.41 5.46
C SER A 83 -4.06 -9.23 5.79
N ILE A 84 -3.45 -8.05 5.89
CA ILE A 84 -4.11 -6.79 5.53
C ILE A 84 -3.71 -6.52 4.08
N ASN A 85 -4.66 -6.55 3.15
CA ASN A 85 -4.37 -6.48 1.72
C ASN A 85 -5.26 -5.44 1.03
N VAL A 86 -4.67 -4.30 0.75
CA VAL A 86 -5.26 -3.19 -0.01
C VAL A 86 -4.59 -3.07 -1.38
N SER A 87 -4.10 -4.18 -1.94
CA SER A 87 -3.47 -4.16 -3.28
C SER A 87 -4.51 -3.98 -4.38
N GLY A 88 -4.25 -3.08 -5.33
CA GLY A 88 -5.16 -2.79 -6.45
C GLY A 88 -6.50 -2.13 -6.06
N THR A 89 -6.66 -1.66 -4.82
CA THR A 89 -7.88 -0.98 -4.34
C THR A 89 -7.80 0.54 -4.45
N GLY A 90 -6.73 1.08 -5.01
CA GLY A 90 -6.53 2.51 -5.26
C GLY A 90 -7.28 3.03 -6.48
N TYR A 91 -6.73 4.06 -7.12
CA TYR A 91 -7.36 4.66 -8.29
C TYR A 91 -7.48 3.65 -9.45
N PRO A 92 -8.63 3.60 -10.14
CA PRO A 92 -8.80 2.83 -11.36
C PRO A 92 -7.86 3.25 -12.50
N ALA A 93 -7.78 2.42 -13.53
CA ALA A 93 -6.99 2.69 -14.74
C ALA A 93 -7.26 4.09 -15.33
N GLY A 94 -6.20 4.79 -15.73
CA GLY A 94 -6.25 6.14 -16.31
C GLY A 94 -6.70 7.24 -15.34
N THR A 95 -6.75 6.96 -14.03
CA THR A 95 -7.18 7.93 -13.01
C THR A 95 -6.19 8.02 -11.85
N GLY A 96 -6.30 9.11 -11.08
CA GLY A 96 -5.40 9.45 -9.98
C GLY A 96 -4.41 10.57 -10.33
N PRO A 97 -3.80 11.23 -9.34
CA PRO A 97 -2.88 12.36 -9.55
C PRO A 97 -1.65 12.01 -10.39
N GLY A 98 -1.17 10.77 -10.28
CA GLY A 98 -0.05 10.22 -11.04
C GLY A 98 -0.51 9.17 -12.05
N ALA A 99 -1.68 9.36 -12.68
CA ALA A 99 -2.14 8.42 -13.70
C ALA A 99 -1.17 8.35 -14.89
N GLY A 100 -0.87 7.14 -15.35
CA GLY A 100 -0.12 6.96 -16.59
C GLY A 100 -0.94 7.43 -17.79
N ARG A 101 -0.28 7.94 -18.84
CA ARG A 101 -0.99 8.40 -20.05
C ARG A 101 -1.48 7.22 -20.87
N ASP A 102 -2.69 7.37 -21.41
CA ASP A 102 -3.28 6.41 -22.33
C ASP A 102 -2.46 6.30 -23.63
N GLY A 103 -2.31 5.07 -24.11
CA GLY A 103 -1.80 4.80 -25.45
C GLY A 103 -2.79 5.23 -26.52
N VAL A 104 -2.31 5.93 -27.55
CA VAL A 104 -3.09 6.33 -28.74
C VAL A 104 -2.84 5.40 -29.93
N ASN A 105 -3.84 5.20 -30.79
CA ASN A 105 -3.72 4.48 -32.08
C ASN A 105 -3.15 3.05 -32.01
N GLY A 106 -3.48 2.26 -30.98
CA GLY A 106 -2.87 0.93 -30.82
C GLY A 106 -1.78 0.89 -29.75
N ALA A 107 -1.27 2.05 -29.32
CA ALA A 107 -0.10 2.13 -28.45
C ALA A 107 -0.34 1.60 -27.02
N ASN A 108 0.76 1.49 -26.29
CA ASN A 108 0.78 1.04 -24.91
C ASN A 108 0.66 2.21 -23.95
N GLY A 109 -0.09 2.04 -22.87
CA GLY A 109 -0.21 3.04 -21.81
C GLY A 109 1.05 3.12 -20.96
N GLY A 110 1.29 4.31 -20.40
CA GLY A 110 2.29 4.53 -19.37
C GLY A 110 1.86 3.96 -18.02
N GLY A 111 2.81 3.67 -17.14
CA GLY A 111 2.55 3.20 -15.79
C GLY A 111 2.02 4.31 -14.88
N GLY A 112 1.20 3.94 -13.90
CA GLY A 112 0.80 4.83 -12.82
C GLY A 112 1.98 5.10 -11.89
N ALA A 113 1.99 6.27 -11.26
CA ALA A 113 3.01 6.70 -10.33
C ALA A 113 2.43 6.96 -8.95
N TYR A 114 3.29 6.91 -7.94
CA TYR A 114 3.00 7.52 -6.63
C TYR A 114 4.28 8.06 -6.02
N ALA A 115 5.13 7.21 -5.43
CA ALA A 115 6.43 7.62 -4.93
C ALA A 115 7.53 7.48 -5.96
N GLY A 116 7.52 6.35 -6.69
CA GLY A 116 8.30 6.19 -7.90
C GLY A 116 7.54 6.68 -9.12
N GLY A 117 8.26 7.25 -10.09
CA GLY A 117 7.69 7.60 -11.39
C GLY A 117 7.16 6.35 -12.10
N GLY A 118 6.07 6.51 -12.85
CA GLY A 118 5.55 5.45 -13.70
C GLY A 118 6.48 5.24 -14.89
N GLY A 119 6.60 4.02 -15.38
CA GLY A 119 7.35 3.76 -16.60
C GLY A 119 6.64 4.31 -17.84
N ASP A 120 7.39 4.77 -18.84
CA ASP A 120 6.82 5.15 -20.13
C ASP A 120 6.39 3.92 -20.94
N GLY A 121 5.28 4.03 -21.66
CA GLY A 121 4.94 3.10 -22.73
C GLY A 121 5.90 3.25 -23.92
N SER A 122 6.12 2.17 -24.67
CA SER A 122 7.10 2.11 -25.78
C SER A 122 6.81 3.04 -26.97
N ASP A 123 5.65 3.71 -27.00
CA ASP A 123 5.32 4.76 -27.97
C ASP A 123 5.36 6.14 -27.31
N THR A 124 6.17 7.04 -27.89
CA THR A 124 6.68 8.33 -27.35
C THR A 124 5.72 9.34 -26.72
N ASN A 125 4.41 9.09 -26.71
CA ASN A 125 3.41 9.98 -26.11
C ASN A 125 2.71 9.40 -24.87
N ALA A 126 2.91 8.11 -24.57
CA ALA A 126 2.32 7.44 -23.42
C ALA A 126 3.25 7.49 -22.21
N LEU A 127 3.47 8.70 -21.71
CA LEU A 127 4.35 8.93 -20.56
C LEU A 127 3.79 8.25 -19.29
N GLY A 128 4.70 7.82 -18.42
CA GLY A 128 4.37 7.44 -17.06
C GLY A 128 3.78 8.61 -16.25
N GLY A 129 3.16 8.27 -15.13
CA GLY A 129 2.66 9.26 -14.19
C GLY A 129 3.77 9.98 -13.43
N GLU A 130 3.41 11.14 -12.87
CA GLU A 130 4.26 11.94 -11.98
C GLU A 130 4.08 11.54 -10.52
N THR A 131 5.11 11.76 -9.69
CA THR A 131 5.08 11.41 -8.27
C THR A 131 4.25 12.40 -7.44
N TYR A 132 3.66 11.94 -6.33
CA TYR A 132 2.88 12.77 -5.40
C TYR A 132 2.82 12.14 -4.00
N GLY A 133 2.23 12.84 -3.04
CA GLY A 133 2.08 12.41 -1.64
C GLY A 133 3.30 12.66 -0.76
N SER A 134 3.11 12.45 0.55
CA SER A 134 4.13 12.71 1.57
C SER A 134 4.93 11.46 1.92
N ILE A 135 6.25 11.59 2.03
CA ILE A 135 7.14 10.51 2.51
C ILE A 135 6.84 10.19 3.97
N LYS A 136 6.64 11.23 4.79
CA LYS A 136 6.48 11.11 6.25
C LYS A 136 5.05 10.75 6.62
N GLU A 137 4.07 11.19 5.84
CA GLU A 137 2.64 11.04 6.14
C GLU A 137 1.88 10.54 4.90
N PRO A 138 2.19 9.33 4.39
CA PRO A 138 1.55 8.83 3.18
C PRO A 138 0.10 8.46 3.45
N ASP A 139 -0.83 9.22 2.87
CA ASP A 139 -2.27 9.11 3.15
C ASP A 139 -3.13 9.09 1.89
N GLN A 140 -2.55 8.87 0.71
CA GLN A 140 -3.26 8.89 -0.57
C GLN A 140 -3.28 7.52 -1.25
N LEU A 141 -4.29 7.26 -2.06
CA LEU A 141 -4.33 6.09 -2.95
C LEU A 141 -3.21 6.15 -3.99
N GLY A 142 -2.73 4.99 -4.43
CA GLY A 142 -1.89 4.85 -5.61
C GLY A 142 -2.68 5.06 -6.90
N SER A 143 -2.01 5.57 -7.95
CA SER A 143 -2.63 5.88 -9.23
C SER A 143 -2.71 4.69 -10.19
N GLY A 144 -3.73 4.71 -11.05
CA GLY A 144 -3.90 3.72 -12.10
C GLY A 144 -2.93 3.94 -13.26
N GLY A 145 -2.56 2.85 -13.92
CA GLY A 145 -1.83 2.90 -15.20
C GLY A 145 -2.72 3.37 -16.34
N GLY A 146 -2.09 3.96 -17.36
CA GLY A 146 -2.78 4.40 -18.58
C GLY A 146 -3.37 3.24 -19.35
N ASN A 147 -4.47 3.49 -20.05
CA ASN A 147 -5.14 2.51 -20.88
C ASN A 147 -4.31 2.19 -22.13
N GLY A 148 -4.36 0.94 -22.58
CA GLY A 148 -3.92 0.55 -23.91
C GLY A 148 -5.10 0.05 -24.73
N THR A 149 -4.98 -0.01 -26.05
CA THR A 149 -6.04 -0.65 -26.86
C THR A 149 -5.72 -2.13 -27.06
N PRO A 150 -6.64 -3.07 -26.78
CA PRO A 150 -8.06 -2.86 -26.42
C PRO A 150 -8.37 -2.87 -24.91
N ASN A 151 -7.40 -2.97 -23.98
CA ASN A 151 -7.69 -3.15 -22.56
C ASN A 151 -7.06 -2.08 -21.63
N GLY A 152 -7.75 -1.82 -20.52
CA GLY A 152 -7.32 -0.85 -19.52
C GLY A 152 -6.01 -1.19 -18.82
N GLY A 153 -5.44 -0.17 -18.18
CA GLY A 153 -4.31 -0.30 -17.26
C GLY A 153 -4.67 -1.00 -15.95
N GLY A 154 -3.67 -1.17 -15.10
CA GLY A 154 -3.84 -1.66 -13.74
C GLY A 154 -4.31 -0.56 -12.77
N ALA A 155 -5.09 -0.93 -11.75
CA ALA A 155 -5.45 -0.02 -10.66
C ALA A 155 -4.27 0.17 -9.70
N GLY A 156 -4.16 1.33 -9.06
CA GLY A 156 -3.15 1.57 -8.04
C GLY A 156 -3.41 0.82 -6.73
N GLY A 157 -2.41 0.76 -5.85
CA GLY A 157 -2.57 0.26 -4.48
C GLY A 157 -3.41 1.18 -3.61
N GLY A 158 -4.04 0.63 -2.57
CA GLY A 158 -4.90 1.35 -1.64
C GLY A 158 -4.17 2.17 -0.60
N ARG A 159 -4.95 2.76 0.32
CA ARG A 159 -4.49 3.56 1.47
C ARG A 159 -4.71 2.74 2.73
N LEU A 160 -3.63 2.49 3.48
CA LEU A 160 -3.66 1.91 4.81
C LEU A 160 -3.05 2.89 5.82
N ARG A 161 -3.86 3.36 6.77
CA ARG A 161 -3.42 3.99 8.01
C ARG A 161 -3.71 3.03 9.17
N LEU A 162 -2.69 2.65 9.92
CA LEU A 162 -2.81 1.77 11.07
C LEU A 162 -2.15 2.43 12.28
N ASP A 163 -2.95 2.77 13.28
CA ASP A 163 -2.51 3.35 14.55
C ASP A 163 -2.72 2.32 15.65
N VAL A 164 -1.64 1.76 16.19
CA VAL A 164 -1.66 0.68 17.17
C VAL A 164 -1.14 1.22 18.49
N GLY A 165 -1.95 1.13 19.54
CA GLY A 165 -1.56 1.56 20.88
C GLY A 165 -0.56 0.62 21.55
N GLY A 166 -0.50 -0.64 21.14
CA GLY A 166 0.48 -1.64 21.59
C GLY A 166 1.40 -2.13 20.47
N TYR A 167 1.56 -3.45 20.39
CA TYR A 167 2.44 -4.11 19.41
C TYR A 167 1.70 -4.51 18.13
N LEU A 168 2.38 -4.32 17.00
CA LEU A 168 2.04 -4.95 15.73
C LEU A 168 2.92 -6.20 15.54
N GLU A 169 2.29 -7.37 15.62
CA GLU A 169 2.93 -8.66 15.35
C GLU A 169 2.59 -9.15 13.94
N ASN A 170 3.49 -8.94 12.99
CA ASN A 170 3.28 -9.30 11.59
C ASN A 170 4.03 -10.60 11.21
N PHE A 171 3.32 -11.72 11.18
CA PHE A 171 3.78 -12.99 10.60
C PHE A 171 3.16 -13.29 9.23
N GLY A 172 2.23 -12.43 8.79
CA GLY A 172 1.52 -12.54 7.52
C GLY A 172 2.02 -11.53 6.49
N ASN A 173 1.07 -10.86 5.83
CA ASN A 173 1.38 -9.87 4.80
C ASN A 173 0.54 -8.60 4.99
N ILE A 174 1.19 -7.44 4.95
CA ILE A 174 0.57 -6.13 4.82
C ILE A 174 0.90 -5.62 3.42
N ARG A 175 -0.10 -5.39 2.57
CA ARG A 175 0.13 -5.06 1.15
C ARG A 175 -0.73 -3.91 0.64
N ALA A 176 -0.09 -3.00 -0.08
CA ALA A 176 -0.69 -1.95 -0.89
C ALA A 176 -0.05 -1.95 -2.30
N ASP A 177 0.15 -3.13 -2.88
CA ASP A 177 0.80 -3.26 -4.18
C ASP A 177 -0.13 -2.79 -5.33
N GLY A 178 0.45 -2.28 -6.41
CA GLY A 178 -0.27 -1.93 -7.62
C GLY A 178 -0.81 -3.16 -8.35
N GLY A 179 -1.96 -3.01 -8.98
CA GLY A 179 -2.59 -4.05 -9.80
C GLY A 179 -1.90 -4.18 -11.16
N SER A 180 -1.61 -5.42 -11.57
CA SER A 180 -1.17 -5.69 -12.94
C SER A 180 -2.34 -5.66 -13.92
N PRO A 181 -2.16 -5.09 -15.12
CA PRO A 181 -3.14 -5.18 -16.19
C PRO A 181 -3.25 -6.63 -16.68
N ARG A 182 -4.47 -7.11 -16.96
CA ARG A 182 -4.66 -8.46 -17.49
C ARG A 182 -4.42 -8.49 -19.00
N ASN A 183 -3.37 -9.20 -19.46
CA ASN A 183 -3.11 -9.51 -20.86
C ASN A 183 -3.21 -8.29 -21.80
N SER A 184 -2.64 -7.15 -21.43
CA SER A 184 -2.90 -5.89 -22.14
C SER A 184 -1.70 -4.99 -22.39
N ARG A 185 -1.94 -4.05 -23.31
CA ARG A 185 -1.11 -2.88 -23.61
C ARG A 185 -1.28 -1.76 -22.58
N GLY A 186 -2.08 -1.94 -21.53
CA GLY A 186 -2.25 -0.95 -20.46
C GLY A 186 -1.05 -0.93 -19.53
N GLY A 187 -0.77 0.21 -18.93
CA GLY A 187 0.31 0.36 -17.96
C GLY A 187 -0.02 -0.27 -16.60
N GLY A 188 1.01 -0.57 -15.82
CA GLY A 188 0.88 -1.06 -14.45
C GLY A 188 0.38 0.03 -13.50
N GLY A 189 -0.46 -0.33 -12.52
CA GLY A 189 -0.82 0.57 -11.43
C GLY A 189 0.35 0.78 -10.45
N SER A 190 0.43 1.95 -9.82
CA SER A 190 1.46 2.22 -8.81
C SER A 190 1.18 1.49 -7.50
N GLY A 191 2.19 1.37 -6.63
CA GLY A 191 1.97 1.08 -5.22
C GLY A 191 1.15 2.17 -4.54
N GLY A 192 0.51 1.83 -3.41
CA GLY A 192 -0.29 2.72 -2.58
C GLY A 192 0.45 3.25 -1.35
N SER A 193 -0.31 3.58 -0.29
CA SER A 193 0.21 4.10 0.98
C SER A 193 0.07 3.08 2.11
N ILE A 194 1.13 2.89 2.88
CA ILE A 194 1.12 2.19 4.16
C ILE A 194 1.71 3.14 5.21
N TRP A 195 0.91 3.54 6.19
CA TRP A 195 1.32 4.38 7.29
C TRP A 195 0.99 3.71 8.63
N ILE A 196 2.02 3.22 9.31
CA ILE A 196 1.88 2.48 10.57
C ILE A 196 2.48 3.31 11.71
N THR A 197 1.75 3.41 12.81
CA THR A 197 2.24 3.82 14.13
C THR A 197 2.01 2.68 15.10
N ALA A 198 3.01 2.33 15.91
CA ALA A 198 2.90 1.30 16.95
C ALA A 198 3.90 1.56 18.08
N GLU A 199 3.63 1.06 19.29
CA GLU A 199 4.67 1.00 20.33
C GLU A 199 5.81 0.08 19.89
N GLY A 200 5.48 -1.06 19.28
CA GLY A 200 6.48 -1.99 18.75
C GLY A 200 6.05 -2.73 17.50
N LEU A 201 7.03 -3.19 16.72
CA LEU A 201 6.84 -4.01 15.53
C LEU A 201 7.70 -5.27 15.65
N SER A 202 7.10 -6.43 15.43
CA SER A 202 7.80 -7.71 15.47
C SER A 202 7.26 -8.71 14.45
N GLY A 203 8.00 -9.80 14.28
CA GLY A 203 7.64 -10.89 13.36
C GLY A 203 8.53 -10.98 12.13
N VAL A 204 8.15 -11.87 11.22
CA VAL A 204 8.94 -12.25 10.02
C VAL A 204 8.11 -12.19 8.74
N GLY A 205 6.98 -11.47 8.79
CA GLY A 205 6.07 -11.28 7.67
C GLY A 205 6.61 -10.33 6.60
N SER A 206 5.70 -9.78 5.79
CA SER A 206 6.04 -8.77 4.79
C SER A 206 5.17 -7.53 4.87
N ILE A 207 5.74 -6.39 4.49
CA ILE A 207 5.08 -5.09 4.32
C ILE A 207 5.47 -4.56 2.93
N THR A 208 4.52 -4.50 1.99
CA THR A 208 4.81 -4.18 0.58
C THR A 208 3.90 -3.13 -0.05
N ALA A 209 4.49 -2.19 -0.78
CA ALA A 209 3.80 -1.19 -1.60
C ALA A 209 4.47 -1.07 -2.98
N ASN A 210 4.60 -2.19 -3.69
CA ASN A 210 5.29 -2.25 -4.97
C ASN A 210 4.42 -1.74 -6.12
N GLY A 211 5.06 -1.19 -7.14
CA GLY A 211 4.42 -0.96 -8.42
C GLY A 211 4.18 -2.26 -9.18
N ALA A 212 3.14 -2.27 -10.02
CA ALA A 212 2.81 -3.44 -10.83
C ALA A 212 3.87 -3.68 -11.91
N SER A 213 4.45 -4.88 -11.90
CA SER A 213 5.35 -5.35 -12.95
C SER A 213 4.57 -5.89 -14.15
N TRP A 214 5.25 -5.95 -15.28
CA TRP A 214 4.72 -6.47 -16.53
C TRP A 214 5.49 -7.75 -16.94
N SER A 215 4.79 -8.89 -17.00
CA SER A 215 5.43 -10.22 -17.18
C SER A 215 5.31 -10.82 -18.57
N ASP A 216 4.41 -10.34 -19.42
CA ASP A 216 3.87 -11.15 -20.53
C ASP A 216 4.49 -10.88 -21.91
N GLY A 217 5.76 -10.48 -21.95
CA GLY A 217 6.58 -10.55 -23.16
C GLY A 217 6.07 -9.87 -24.45
N CYS A 218 5.15 -8.91 -24.40
CA CYS A 218 4.67 -8.21 -25.59
C CYS A 218 4.33 -6.72 -25.37
N CYS A 219 4.48 -5.94 -26.43
CA CYS A 219 3.96 -4.58 -26.56
C CYS A 219 4.67 -3.47 -25.73
N GLY A 220 5.22 -3.69 -24.54
CA GLY A 220 6.07 -2.70 -23.86
C GLY A 220 5.28 -1.53 -23.26
N ALA A 221 4.27 -1.84 -22.44
CA ALA A 221 3.60 -0.87 -21.58
C ALA A 221 4.48 -0.48 -20.40
N GLY A 222 4.22 0.71 -19.85
CA GLY A 222 4.93 1.20 -18.68
C GLY A 222 4.56 0.43 -17.41
N ALA A 223 5.56 0.05 -16.62
CA ALA A 223 5.37 -0.56 -15.32
C ALA A 223 5.01 0.50 -14.26
N GLY A 224 4.29 0.10 -13.21
CA GLY A 224 3.88 1.02 -12.16
C GLY A 224 5.04 1.44 -11.26
N GLY A 225 5.03 2.68 -10.78
CA GLY A 225 5.97 3.16 -9.78
C GLY A 225 5.70 2.56 -8.39
N GLY A 226 6.74 2.47 -7.54
CA GLY A 226 6.59 2.06 -6.14
C GLY A 226 5.77 3.06 -5.31
N GLY A 227 5.19 2.57 -4.22
CA GLY A 227 4.36 3.33 -3.29
C GLY A 227 5.13 3.90 -2.09
N ARG A 228 4.42 4.31 -1.04
CA ARG A 228 5.00 4.90 0.16
C ARG A 228 4.73 4.04 1.38
N ILE A 229 5.77 3.78 2.16
CA ILE A 229 5.69 3.13 3.47
C ILE A 229 6.26 4.09 4.50
N ALA A 230 5.53 4.37 5.58
CA ALA A 230 6.01 5.10 6.74
C ALA A 230 5.74 4.30 8.01
N LEU A 231 6.79 4.03 8.78
CA LEU A 231 6.76 3.27 10.03
C LEU A 231 7.21 4.17 11.18
N TYR A 232 6.30 4.46 12.11
CA TYR A 232 6.57 5.16 13.36
C TYR A 232 6.50 4.16 14.50
N VAL A 233 7.64 3.58 14.86
CA VAL A 233 7.72 2.45 15.79
C VAL A 233 8.87 2.66 16.77
N ASP A 234 8.60 2.52 18.07
CA ASP A 234 9.61 2.74 19.11
C ASP A 234 10.46 1.49 19.39
N ASP A 235 9.83 0.32 19.53
CA ASP A 235 10.47 -0.98 19.72
C ASP A 235 10.39 -1.84 18.45
N ASP A 236 11.37 -1.71 17.57
CA ASP A 236 11.44 -2.46 16.32
C ASP A 236 12.35 -3.69 16.43
N SER A 237 11.72 -4.87 16.40
CA SER A 237 12.37 -6.18 16.34
C SER A 237 11.94 -6.98 15.09
N PHE A 238 11.38 -6.29 14.09
CA PHE A 238 10.92 -6.91 12.86
C PHE A 238 12.08 -7.47 12.04
N ASP A 239 12.03 -8.77 11.76
CA ASP A 239 13.01 -9.47 10.92
C ASP A 239 12.35 -9.94 9.60
N GLY A 240 11.30 -9.22 9.19
CA GLY A 240 10.58 -9.45 7.95
C GLY A 240 11.07 -8.56 6.81
N ARG A 241 10.31 -8.56 5.72
CA ARG A 241 10.63 -7.77 4.51
C ARG A 241 9.77 -6.51 4.43
N VAL A 242 10.40 -5.36 4.30
CA VAL A 242 9.74 -4.09 3.96
C VAL A 242 10.16 -3.67 2.55
N GLN A 243 9.21 -3.38 1.66
CA GLN A 243 9.53 -3.10 0.26
C GLN A 243 8.55 -2.17 -0.46
N ALA A 244 9.10 -1.20 -1.21
CA ALA A 244 8.36 -0.35 -2.14
C ALA A 244 9.07 -0.26 -3.50
N TYR A 245 9.27 -1.37 -4.20
CA TYR A 245 9.97 -1.37 -5.50
C TYR A 245 9.08 -0.84 -6.62
N GLY A 246 9.72 -0.31 -7.66
CA GLY A 246 9.05 -0.10 -8.94
C GLY A 246 8.74 -1.43 -9.62
N GLY A 247 7.75 -1.42 -10.51
CA GLY A 247 7.44 -2.55 -11.36
C GLY A 247 8.52 -2.76 -12.41
N ALA A 248 8.85 -4.02 -12.70
CA ALA A 248 9.76 -4.37 -13.78
C ALA A 248 9.03 -4.40 -15.13
N ALA A 249 9.68 -3.88 -16.17
CA ALA A 249 9.27 -3.98 -17.57
C ALA A 249 10.15 -4.94 -18.37
N TRP A 250 9.58 -5.57 -19.40
CA TRP A 250 10.19 -6.69 -20.13
C TRP A 250 11.45 -6.32 -20.95
N ASN A 251 11.52 -5.12 -21.52
CA ASN A 251 12.57 -4.73 -22.48
C ASN A 251 13.52 -3.66 -21.95
N ASN A 252 13.62 -3.48 -20.63
CA ASN A 252 14.35 -2.38 -19.98
C ASN A 252 13.91 -0.97 -20.38
N LEU A 253 12.76 -0.84 -21.03
CA LEU A 253 12.08 0.41 -21.32
C LEU A 253 10.82 0.46 -20.46
N GLY A 254 10.59 1.56 -19.76
CA GLY A 254 9.38 1.74 -18.96
C GLY A 254 9.33 0.97 -17.64
N HIS A 255 10.46 0.74 -16.97
CA HIS A 255 10.44 0.32 -15.56
C HIS A 255 9.77 1.38 -14.69
N GLY A 256 9.13 1.00 -13.59
CA GLY A 256 8.73 1.98 -12.57
C GLY A 256 9.92 2.40 -11.72
N GLY A 257 9.93 3.65 -11.25
CA GLY A 257 10.83 4.08 -10.19
C GLY A 257 10.49 3.39 -8.87
N CYS A 258 11.45 3.24 -7.96
CA CYS A 258 11.14 2.78 -6.61
C CYS A 258 10.37 3.84 -5.84
N GLY A 259 9.64 3.36 -4.85
CA GLY A 259 8.99 4.18 -3.86
C GLY A 259 9.90 4.49 -2.67
N THR A 260 9.27 4.85 -1.55
CA THR A 260 9.96 5.33 -0.35
C THR A 260 9.56 4.52 0.87
N ILE A 261 10.54 4.21 1.73
CA ILE A 261 10.30 3.63 3.06
C ILE A 261 10.90 4.59 4.08
N TYR A 262 10.06 5.21 4.90
CA TYR A 262 10.47 6.08 6.00
C TYR A 262 10.28 5.37 7.32
N THR A 263 11.29 5.40 8.19
CA THR A 263 11.20 4.87 9.55
C THR A 263 11.52 5.97 10.56
N ARG A 264 10.83 5.96 11.70
CA ARG A 264 11.09 6.89 12.80
C ARG A 264 10.78 6.22 14.13
N SER A 265 11.59 6.51 15.13
CA SER A 265 11.36 6.08 16.52
C SER A 265 11.69 7.22 17.48
N ALA A 266 11.29 7.10 18.74
CA ALA A 266 11.69 8.03 19.80
C ALA A 266 13.22 8.08 19.98
N GLN A 267 13.93 6.99 19.66
CA GLN A 267 15.39 6.92 19.73
C GLN A 267 16.09 7.49 18.47
N LYS A 268 15.38 7.54 17.34
CA LYS A 268 15.83 8.17 16.09
C LYS A 268 14.80 9.23 15.66
N PRO A 269 14.72 10.36 16.38
CA PRO A 269 13.66 11.36 16.18
C PRO A 269 13.73 12.05 14.82
N ASP A 270 14.88 12.00 14.16
CA ASP A 270 15.14 12.51 12.81
C ASP A 270 14.60 11.53 11.73
N GLY A 271 14.56 10.24 12.05
CA GLY A 271 14.11 9.19 11.14
C GLY A 271 15.13 8.84 10.05
N GLU A 272 14.82 7.79 9.29
CA GLU A 272 15.64 7.27 8.21
C GLU A 272 14.78 7.09 6.96
N LEU A 273 15.29 7.49 5.79
CA LEU A 273 14.65 7.24 4.51
C LEU A 273 15.45 6.20 3.72
N TYR A 274 14.78 5.11 3.34
CA TYR A 274 15.30 4.10 2.43
C TYR A 274 14.67 4.24 1.04
N ILE A 275 15.52 4.25 0.01
CA ILE A 275 15.12 4.27 -1.40
C ILE A 275 15.88 3.16 -2.10
N ALA A 276 15.23 2.02 -2.32
CA ALA A 276 15.84 0.86 -2.96
C ALA A 276 14.93 0.34 -4.09
N ASN A 277 15.49 0.10 -5.28
CA ASN A 277 14.74 -0.43 -6.44
C ASN A 277 15.04 -1.89 -6.77
N GLY A 278 15.60 -2.65 -5.82
CA GLY A 278 16.03 -4.03 -6.06
C GLY A 278 16.95 -4.12 -7.29
N THR A 279 16.53 -4.90 -8.30
CA THR A 279 17.29 -5.09 -9.56
C THR A 279 16.77 -4.26 -10.74
N ALA A 280 15.77 -3.37 -10.55
CA ALA A 280 15.21 -2.56 -11.61
C ALA A 280 16.04 -1.28 -11.83
N ASN A 281 16.48 -1.05 -13.07
CA ASN A 281 17.31 0.10 -13.47
C ASN A 281 16.50 1.06 -14.36
N ASN A 282 16.89 2.35 -14.44
CA ASN A 282 16.47 3.35 -15.44
C ASN A 282 15.24 4.25 -15.17
N MET A 283 14.61 4.25 -13.98
CA MET A 283 13.66 5.31 -13.59
C MET A 283 13.93 5.79 -12.17
N GLY A 284 13.94 7.12 -11.98
CA GLY A 284 14.24 7.77 -10.71
C GLY A 284 13.04 7.82 -9.76
N THR A 285 13.34 7.93 -8.47
CA THR A 285 12.39 8.40 -7.45
C THR A 285 12.51 9.92 -7.38
N GLU A 286 11.49 10.65 -7.80
CA GLU A 286 11.53 12.12 -7.84
C GLU A 286 10.84 12.75 -6.63
N PHE A 287 11.51 13.76 -6.05
CA PHE A 287 10.98 14.62 -5.00
C PHE A 287 10.44 15.90 -5.64
N ALA A 288 9.13 15.96 -5.88
CA ALA A 288 8.48 17.07 -6.59
C ALA A 288 8.48 18.42 -5.83
N VAL A 289 9.05 18.47 -4.62
CA VAL A 289 9.20 19.66 -3.76
C VAL A 289 10.46 19.50 -2.89
N PRO A 290 11.11 20.60 -2.45
CA PRO A 290 12.17 20.52 -1.45
C PRO A 290 11.64 19.75 -0.24
N THR A 291 12.07 18.52 -0.10
CA THR A 291 11.67 17.67 1.01
C THR A 291 12.81 17.70 2.00
N GLU A 292 12.63 18.46 3.07
CA GLU A 292 13.58 18.44 4.19
C GLU A 292 13.36 17.13 4.97
N ILE A 293 14.28 16.20 4.72
CA ILE A 293 14.48 15.04 5.57
C ILE A 293 15.58 15.44 6.54
N GLU A 294 15.17 15.85 7.73
CA GLU A 294 16.05 15.94 8.88
C GLU A 294 16.36 14.50 9.30
N GLY A 295 17.24 13.79 8.60
CA GLY A 295 17.50 12.37 8.82
C GLY A 295 18.47 11.78 7.80
N ASP A 296 18.82 10.51 7.98
CA ASP A 296 19.74 9.83 7.06
C ASP A 296 19.01 9.33 5.80
N VAL A 297 19.64 9.52 4.64
CA VAL A 297 19.17 8.97 3.36
C VAL A 297 20.04 7.76 3.00
N VAL A 298 19.39 6.60 2.84
CA VAL A 298 20.03 5.33 2.47
C VAL A 298 19.60 4.95 1.05
N VAL A 299 20.57 4.92 0.12
CA VAL A 299 20.42 4.56 -1.31
C VAL A 299 21.30 3.37 -1.65
#